data_AF-A0AAD9Q8N7-F1
#
_entry.id   AF-A0AAD9Q8N7-F1
#
_cell.length_a   1.000
_cell.length_b   1.000
_cell.length_c   1.000
_cell.angle_alpha   90.00
_cell.angle_beta   90.00
_cell.angle_gamma   90.00
#
_symmetry.space_group_name_H-M   'P 1'
#
loop_
_entity.id
_entity.type
_entity.pdbx_description
1 polymer ?
#
loop_
_entity_poly.entity_id
_entity_poly.type
_entity_poly.pdbx_seq_one_letter_code
_entity_poly.pdbx_strand_id
1 'polypeptide(L)'
;MNCTKYVQTSGPRWINPSLKCLIAKRQAALHNGDTANFRRLRNKVNRERKVCRANFYKRKVESLKNCSPSVWWKEIKKLGSMSNPDAQDRNILNSLHHLEGTTEMSPGERANHINRTFLSPMEKFEPLSDNPVIINLMKTSGVFNILEILTSICLFGACSSKNRFLVLPYLVLHIILLGYSLGIYFLIVVYSFHEALREDPSGVTAGFLPDSTSGSAPVANIV
;
A
#
# COMPACT_ATOMS: atom_id res chain seq x y z
N MET A 1 -23.42 -6.45 -30.47
CA MET A 1 -22.57 -5.33 -30.00
C MET A 1 -21.16 -5.85 -29.75
N ASN A 2 -20.25 -5.48 -30.64
CA ASN A 2 -18.83 -5.84 -30.60
C ASN A 2 -18.14 -5.10 -29.45
N CYS A 3 -17.54 -5.84 -28.53
CA CYS A 3 -16.86 -5.28 -27.36
C CYS A 3 -15.34 -5.27 -27.62
N THR A 4 -14.88 -4.36 -28.48
CA THR A 4 -13.46 -4.13 -28.71
C THR A 4 -12.94 -3.00 -27.82
N LYS A 5 -11.97 -3.39 -26.98
CA LYS A 5 -10.84 -2.61 -26.42
C LYS A 5 -11.17 -1.29 -25.70
N TYR A 6 -11.28 -1.40 -24.38
CA TYR A 6 -10.71 -0.43 -23.45
C TYR A 6 -9.89 -1.18 -22.40
N VAL A 7 -8.57 -1.08 -22.49
CA VAL A 7 -7.66 -1.55 -21.43
C VAL A 7 -7.72 -0.53 -20.31
N GLN A 8 -8.74 -0.64 -19.47
CA GLN A 8 -8.80 0.05 -18.18
C GLN A 8 -7.77 -0.59 -17.25
N THR A 9 -6.66 0.09 -17.03
CA THR A 9 -5.51 -0.30 -16.20
C THR A 9 -5.74 -0.18 -14.68
N SER A 10 -6.92 0.27 -14.23
CA SER A 10 -7.27 0.45 -12.81
C SER A 10 -8.02 -0.74 -12.18
N GLY A 11 -8.31 -1.80 -12.94
CA GLY A 11 -8.98 -2.99 -12.44
C GLY A 11 -8.01 -4.11 -12.01
N PRO A 12 -8.42 -5.04 -11.12
CA PRO A 12 -7.62 -6.21 -10.80
C PRO A 12 -7.16 -6.97 -12.05
N ARG A 13 -5.85 -7.25 -12.17
CA ARG A 13 -5.21 -7.81 -13.38
C ARG A 13 -5.75 -9.19 -13.82
N TRP A 14 -6.46 -9.89 -12.94
CA TRP A 14 -7.09 -11.18 -13.24
C TRP A 14 -8.45 -11.04 -13.94
N ILE A 15 -9.00 -9.83 -14.11
CA ILE A 15 -10.26 -9.61 -14.82
C ILE A 15 -10.02 -9.62 -16.33
N ASN A 16 -10.71 -10.51 -17.05
CA ASN A 16 -10.66 -10.60 -18.51
C ASN A 16 -11.88 -9.92 -19.18
N PRO A 17 -11.86 -9.68 -20.50
CA PRO A 17 -12.97 -9.05 -21.21
C PRO A 17 -14.30 -9.84 -21.13
N SER A 18 -14.24 -11.18 -21.07
CA SER A 18 -15.42 -12.04 -20.91
C SER A 18 -16.14 -11.77 -19.58
N LEU A 19 -15.38 -11.69 -18.48
CA LEU A 19 -15.90 -11.38 -17.15
C LEU A 19 -16.47 -9.95 -17.10
N LYS A 20 -15.80 -8.98 -17.73
CA LYS A 20 -16.35 -7.61 -17.86
C LYS A 20 -17.70 -7.60 -18.57
N CYS A 21 -17.83 -8.34 -19.68
CA CYS A 21 -19.10 -8.47 -20.42
C CYS A 21 -20.21 -9.10 -19.54
N LEU A 22 -19.88 -10.13 -18.77
CA LEU A 22 -20.85 -10.76 -17.85
C LEU A 22 -21.29 -9.82 -16.72
N ILE A 23 -20.37 -9.02 -16.19
CA ILE A 23 -20.68 -7.99 -15.17
C ILE A 23 -21.64 -6.95 -15.75
N ALA A 24 -21.37 -6.45 -16.96
CA ALA A 24 -22.23 -5.49 -17.65
C ALA A 24 -23.64 -6.07 -17.91
N LYS A 25 -23.74 -7.31 -18.41
CA LYS A 25 -25.03 -8.00 -18.62
C LYS A 25 -25.81 -8.16 -17.32
N ARG A 26 -25.13 -8.48 -16.22
CA ARG A 26 -25.75 -8.60 -14.89
C ARG A 26 -26.28 -7.24 -14.41
N GLN A 27 -25.53 -6.16 -14.61
CA GLN A 27 -25.95 -4.80 -14.24
C GLN A 27 -27.17 -4.37 -15.07
N ALA A 28 -27.19 -4.64 -16.37
CA ALA A 28 -28.35 -4.39 -17.22
C ALA A 28 -29.60 -5.18 -16.77
N ALA A 29 -29.45 -6.47 -16.43
CA ALA A 29 -30.56 -7.27 -15.92
C ALA A 29 -31.10 -6.75 -14.57
N LEU A 30 -30.23 -6.23 -13.70
CA LEU A 30 -30.64 -5.59 -12.45
C LEU A 30 -31.43 -4.30 -12.71
N HIS A 31 -30.92 -3.46 -13.61
CA HIS A 31 -31.57 -2.20 -13.99
C HIS A 31 -32.97 -2.44 -14.62
N ASN A 32 -33.11 -3.51 -15.41
CA ASN A 32 -34.37 -3.85 -16.07
C ASN A 32 -35.36 -4.63 -15.18
N GLY A 33 -35.04 -4.88 -13.90
CA GLY A 33 -35.90 -5.64 -12.99
C GLY A 33 -36.03 -7.14 -13.29
N ASP A 34 -35.25 -7.67 -14.25
CA ASP A 34 -35.28 -9.08 -14.66
C ASP A 34 -34.57 -9.96 -13.63
N THR A 35 -35.33 -10.33 -12.60
CA THR A 35 -34.82 -11.04 -11.42
C THR A 35 -34.33 -12.46 -11.73
N ALA A 36 -34.93 -13.13 -12.73
CA ALA A 36 -34.53 -14.48 -13.13
C ALA A 36 -33.20 -14.47 -13.88
N ASN A 37 -33.04 -13.58 -14.86
CA ASN A 37 -31.75 -13.44 -15.56
C ASN A 37 -30.68 -12.85 -14.65
N PHE A 38 -31.01 -11.94 -13.74
CA PHE A 38 -30.06 -11.41 -12.76
C PHE A 38 -29.47 -12.53 -11.90
N ARG A 39 -30.29 -13.43 -11.33
CA ARG A 39 -29.81 -14.56 -10.53
C ARG A 39 -28.89 -15.47 -11.34
N ARG A 40 -29.29 -15.81 -12.57
CA ARG A 40 -28.48 -16.64 -13.49
C ARG A 40 -27.14 -15.98 -13.80
N LEU A 41 -27.15 -14.70 -14.15
CA LEU A 41 -25.96 -13.92 -14.50
C LEU A 41 -25.04 -13.69 -13.29
N ARG A 42 -25.58 -13.44 -12.09
CA ARG A 42 -24.82 -13.36 -10.84
C ARG A 42 -24.04 -14.66 -10.59
N ASN A 43 -24.69 -15.80 -10.71
CA ASN A 43 -24.04 -17.11 -10.53
C ASN A 43 -22.98 -17.37 -11.60
N LYS A 44 -23.24 -16.98 -12.84
CA LYS A 44 -22.26 -17.08 -13.93
C LYS A 44 -21.04 -16.19 -13.70
N VAL A 45 -21.25 -14.92 -13.32
CA VAL A 45 -20.17 -13.99 -12.93
C VAL A 45 -19.34 -14.55 -11.79
N ASN A 46 -19.98 -15.11 -10.75
CA ASN A 46 -19.27 -15.67 -9.60
C ASN A 46 -18.38 -16.86 -9.98
N ARG A 47 -18.87 -17.75 -10.85
CA ARG A 47 -18.07 -18.87 -11.38
C ARG A 47 -16.90 -18.36 -12.19
N GLU A 48 -17.16 -17.47 -13.14
CA GLU A 48 -16.12 -16.93 -14.02
C GLU A 48 -15.05 -16.15 -13.23
N ARG A 49 -15.46 -15.38 -12.21
CA ARG A 49 -14.57 -14.69 -11.29
C ARG A 49 -13.60 -15.66 -10.59
N LYS A 50 -14.12 -16.78 -10.07
CA LYS A 50 -13.31 -17.80 -9.39
C LYS A 50 -12.29 -18.42 -10.36
N VAL A 51 -12.74 -18.79 -11.57
CA VAL A 51 -11.89 -19.38 -12.62
C VAL A 51 -10.80 -18.40 -13.06
N CYS A 52 -11.16 -17.16 -13.36
CA CYS A 52 -10.21 -16.12 -13.79
C CYS A 52 -9.13 -15.87 -12.73
N ARG A 53 -9.54 -15.72 -11.47
CA ARG A 53 -8.62 -15.53 -10.34
C ARG A 53 -7.68 -16.72 -10.18
N ALA A 54 -8.21 -17.95 -10.19
CA ALA A 54 -7.40 -19.17 -10.04
C ALA A 54 -6.38 -19.30 -11.19
N ASN A 55 -6.81 -19.12 -12.44
CA ASN A 55 -5.94 -19.21 -13.61
C ASN A 55 -4.84 -18.15 -13.60
N PHE A 56 -5.15 -16.92 -13.21
CA PHE A 56 -4.17 -15.85 -13.09
C PHE A 56 -3.07 -16.21 -12.10
N TYR A 57 -3.44 -16.61 -10.87
CA TYR A 57 -2.44 -16.96 -9.86
C TYR A 57 -1.69 -18.23 -10.20
N LYS A 58 -2.35 -19.24 -10.79
CA LYS A 58 -1.66 -20.44 -11.30
C LYS A 58 -0.55 -20.07 -12.28
N ARG A 59 -0.87 -19.29 -13.32
CA ARG A 59 0.11 -18.83 -14.32
C ARG A 59 1.18 -17.93 -13.69
N LYS A 60 0.80 -17.06 -12.75
CA LYS A 60 1.75 -16.18 -12.07
C LYS A 60 2.75 -17.00 -11.24
N VAL A 61 2.27 -17.96 -10.46
CA VAL A 61 3.12 -18.87 -9.68
C VAL A 61 4.01 -19.70 -10.61
N GLU A 62 3.45 -20.25 -11.70
CA GLU A 62 4.22 -21.00 -12.70
C GLU A 62 5.31 -20.15 -13.36
N SER A 63 5.01 -18.89 -13.71
CA SER A 63 6.02 -17.94 -14.21
C SER A 63 7.12 -17.65 -13.19
N LEU A 64 6.78 -17.64 -11.89
CA LEU A 64 7.73 -17.42 -10.81
C LEU A 64 8.59 -18.65 -10.50
N LYS A 65 8.09 -19.87 -10.75
CA LYS A 65 8.90 -21.10 -10.61
C LYS A 65 10.10 -21.11 -11.58
N ASN A 66 9.93 -20.50 -12.75
CA ASN A 66 11.00 -20.35 -13.74
C ASN A 66 11.93 -19.16 -13.43
N CYS A 67 11.52 -18.24 -12.55
CA CYS A 67 12.43 -17.24 -11.99
C CYS A 67 13.28 -17.91 -10.92
N SER A 68 14.56 -18.15 -11.22
CA SER A 68 15.52 -18.63 -10.21
C SER A 68 15.46 -17.71 -8.98
N PRO A 69 15.29 -18.24 -7.75
CA PRO A 69 15.32 -17.46 -6.52
C PRO A 69 16.56 -16.57 -6.41
N SER A 70 17.68 -16.98 -7.01
CA SER A 70 18.91 -16.19 -7.09
C SER A 70 18.74 -14.93 -7.94
N VAL A 71 17.97 -14.99 -9.02
CA VAL A 71 17.65 -13.82 -9.86
C VAL A 71 16.69 -12.90 -9.12
N TRP A 72 15.63 -13.44 -8.50
CA TRP A 72 14.73 -12.63 -7.68
C TRP A 72 15.49 -11.94 -6.54
N TRP A 73 16.33 -12.66 -5.80
CA TRP A 73 17.15 -12.10 -4.73
C TRP A 73 18.20 -11.10 -5.25
N LYS A 74 18.77 -11.32 -6.44
CA LYS A 74 19.65 -10.34 -7.09
C LYS A 74 18.94 -9.03 -7.41
N GLU A 75 17.69 -9.10 -7.90
CA GLU A 75 16.89 -7.91 -8.17
C GLU A 75 16.44 -7.22 -6.87
N ILE A 76 16.08 -7.96 -5.82
CA ILE A 76 15.79 -7.39 -4.49
C ILE A 76 17.02 -6.67 -3.92
N LYS A 77 18.22 -7.26 -4.05
CA LYS A 77 19.46 -6.62 -3.60
C LYS A 77 19.77 -5.34 -4.37
N LYS A 78 19.46 -5.27 -5.68
CA LYS A 78 19.57 -4.03 -6.46
C LYS A 78 18.58 -2.96 -6.00
N LEU A 79 17.33 -3.36 -5.73
CA LEU A 79 16.28 -2.43 -5.28
C LEU A 79 16.51 -1.91 -3.86
N GLY A 80 17.06 -2.75 -2.98
CA GLY A 80 17.37 -2.38 -1.61
C GLY A 80 18.74 -1.73 -1.43
N SER A 81 19.44 -1.37 -2.51
CA SER A 81 20.83 -0.85 -2.47
C SER A 81 21.80 -1.75 -1.67
N MET A 82 21.51 -3.05 -1.59
CA MET A 82 22.33 -4.05 -0.89
C MET A 82 23.42 -4.66 -1.80
N SER A 83 23.53 -4.18 -3.04
CA SER A 83 24.69 -4.40 -3.90
C SER A 83 25.83 -3.49 -3.47
N ASN A 84 27.08 -3.99 -3.58
CA ASN A 84 28.31 -3.36 -3.11
C ASN A 84 28.26 -1.81 -3.19
N PRO A 85 28.24 -1.10 -2.05
CA PRO A 85 28.04 0.35 -2.01
C PRO A 85 29.08 1.11 -2.85
N ASP A 86 30.32 0.62 -2.88
CA ASP A 86 31.46 1.21 -3.62
C ASP A 86 31.27 1.36 -5.14
N ALA A 87 30.37 0.57 -5.74
CA ALA A 87 30.09 0.63 -7.18
C ALA A 87 28.90 1.54 -7.50
N GLN A 88 27.90 1.58 -6.62
CA GLN A 88 26.70 2.40 -6.79
C GLN A 88 26.96 3.86 -6.39
N ASP A 89 27.69 4.11 -5.30
CA ASP A 89 28.03 5.46 -4.83
C ASP A 89 28.89 6.23 -5.84
N ARG A 90 29.84 5.55 -6.52
CA ARG A 90 30.63 6.17 -7.58
C ARG A 90 29.79 6.56 -8.80
N ASN A 91 28.74 5.80 -9.11
CA ASN A 91 27.85 6.08 -10.24
C ASN A 91 26.88 7.23 -9.91
N ILE A 92 26.37 7.28 -8.67
CA ILE A 92 25.49 8.35 -8.18
C ILE A 92 26.25 9.68 -8.07
N LEU A 93 27.46 9.68 -7.49
CA LEU A 93 28.30 10.88 -7.41
C LEU A 93 28.67 11.43 -8.79
N ASN A 94 29.03 10.55 -9.73
CA ASN A 94 29.29 10.96 -11.11
C ASN A 94 28.03 11.47 -11.82
N SER A 95 26.86 10.94 -11.47
CA SER A 95 25.59 11.40 -12.01
C SER A 95 25.20 12.78 -11.50
N LEU A 96 25.76 13.29 -10.40
CA LEU A 96 25.43 14.62 -9.84
C LEU A 96 26.24 15.78 -10.43
N HIS A 97 27.17 15.53 -11.36
CA HIS A 97 28.00 16.57 -12.00
C HIS A 97 27.22 17.63 -12.80
N HIS A 98 25.95 17.39 -13.12
CA HIS A 98 25.09 18.34 -13.84
C HIS A 98 24.36 19.33 -12.91
N LEU A 99 24.50 19.20 -11.59
CA LEU A 99 23.97 20.16 -10.63
C LEU A 99 24.93 21.36 -10.54
N GLU A 100 24.46 22.48 -11.08
CA GLU A 100 25.16 23.77 -11.11
C GLU A 100 25.69 24.11 -9.70
N GLY A 101 27.00 24.32 -9.59
CA GLY A 101 27.70 24.65 -8.33
C GLY A 101 28.40 23.50 -7.59
N THR A 102 28.31 22.23 -8.04
CA THR A 102 28.89 21.08 -7.30
C THR A 102 30.18 20.49 -7.90
N THR A 103 30.64 21.02 -9.04
CA THR A 103 31.75 20.45 -9.83
C THR A 103 33.12 20.67 -9.19
N GLU A 104 33.31 21.72 -8.38
CA GLU A 104 34.59 22.01 -7.71
C GLU A 104 34.63 21.65 -6.21
N MET A 105 33.54 21.12 -5.66
CA MET A 105 33.46 20.80 -4.23
C MET A 105 34.01 19.41 -3.93
N SER A 106 34.76 19.29 -2.83
CA SER A 106 35.21 17.98 -2.34
C SER A 106 34.00 17.07 -2.00
N PRO A 107 34.16 15.74 -2.00
CA PRO A 107 33.05 14.82 -1.72
C PRO A 107 32.34 15.09 -0.38
N GLY A 108 33.10 15.52 0.65
CA GLY A 108 32.55 15.88 1.97
C GLY A 108 31.75 17.19 1.94
N GLU A 109 32.23 18.21 1.23
CA GLU A 109 31.53 19.48 1.07
C GLU A 109 30.22 19.31 0.28
N ARG A 110 30.24 18.46 -0.75
CA ARG A 110 29.04 18.12 -1.53
C ARG A 110 27.99 17.38 -0.68
N ALA A 111 28.40 16.43 0.15
CA ALA A 111 27.48 15.75 1.08
C ALA A 111 26.85 16.74 2.07
N ASN A 112 27.66 17.64 2.63
CA ASN A 112 27.17 18.68 3.54
C ASN A 112 26.23 19.68 2.87
N HIS A 113 26.50 20.05 1.61
CA HIS A 113 25.61 20.90 0.82
C HIS A 113 24.26 20.24 0.58
N ILE A 114 24.24 18.97 0.16
CA ILE A 114 23.01 18.19 -0.05
C ILE A 114 22.18 18.13 1.24
N ASN A 115 22.82 17.79 2.36
CA ASN A 115 22.15 17.72 3.66
C ASN A 115 21.52 19.07 4.04
N ARG A 116 22.24 20.19 3.86
CA ARG A 116 21.71 21.53 4.14
C ARG A 116 20.52 21.89 3.25
N THR A 117 20.58 21.54 1.97
CA THR A 117 19.49 21.79 1.01
C THR A 117 18.21 21.03 1.40
N PHE A 118 18.32 19.81 1.91
CA PHE A 118 17.16 19.05 2.39
C PHE A 118 16.66 19.49 3.77
N LEU A 119 17.56 20.00 4.63
CA LEU A 119 17.20 20.48 5.96
C LEU A 119 16.61 21.89 5.97
N SER A 120 16.97 22.75 5.02
CA SER A 120 16.45 24.14 4.93
C SER A 120 14.92 24.22 4.81
N PRO A 121 14.24 23.35 4.03
CA PRO A 121 12.78 23.26 4.05
C PRO A 121 12.22 22.77 5.40
N MET A 122 12.97 21.92 6.11
CA MET A 122 12.55 21.35 7.40
C MET A 122 12.57 22.36 8.55
N GLU A 123 13.43 23.38 8.49
CA GLU A 123 13.51 24.46 9.50
C GLU A 123 12.21 25.25 9.64
N LYS A 124 11.35 25.26 8.61
CA LYS A 124 10.05 25.96 8.61
C LYS A 124 8.95 25.20 9.35
N PHE A 125 9.16 23.92 9.66
CA PHE A 125 8.17 23.13 10.36
C PHE A 125 8.46 23.15 11.86
N GLU A 126 7.47 23.59 12.64
CA GLU A 126 7.53 23.40 14.08
C GLU A 126 7.43 21.90 14.40
N PRO A 127 8.31 21.35 15.25
CA PRO A 127 8.18 19.98 15.71
C PRO A 127 6.82 19.81 16.39
N LEU A 128 6.13 18.70 16.10
CA LEU A 128 4.82 18.40 16.68
C LEU A 128 4.95 18.35 18.22
N SER A 129 4.58 19.45 18.87
CA SER A 129 4.62 19.59 20.32
C SER A 129 3.55 18.70 20.94
N ASP A 130 3.96 17.94 21.97
CA ASP A 130 3.18 17.41 23.08
C ASP A 130 1.72 17.03 22.82
N ASN A 131 1.42 16.36 21.72
CA ASN A 131 0.07 15.83 21.53
C ASN A 131 -0.09 14.60 22.46
N PRO A 132 -0.95 14.67 23.50
CA PRO A 132 -1.10 13.59 24.47
C PRO A 132 -1.56 12.29 23.81
N VAL A 133 -2.23 12.36 22.65
CA VAL A 133 -2.65 11.19 21.88
C VAL A 133 -1.45 10.44 21.31
N ILE A 134 -0.48 11.16 20.71
CA ILE A 134 0.73 10.55 20.13
C ILE A 134 1.60 9.95 21.23
N ILE A 135 1.75 10.65 22.35
CA ILE A 135 2.50 10.16 23.52
C ILE A 135 1.83 8.88 24.09
N ASN A 136 0.50 8.86 24.19
CA ASN A 136 -0.23 7.68 24.66
C ASN A 136 -0.16 6.51 23.67
N LEU A 137 -0.12 6.77 22.37
CA LEU A 137 0.03 5.73 21.34
C LEU A 137 1.44 5.10 21.38
N MET A 138 2.48 5.93 21.57
CA MET A 138 3.86 5.45 21.72
C MET A 138 4.05 4.68 23.04
N LYS A 139 3.43 5.14 24.14
CA LYS A 139 3.46 4.41 25.42
C LYS A 139 2.74 3.07 25.33
N THR A 140 1.55 3.03 24.72
CA THR A 140 0.79 1.77 24.59
C THR A 140 1.53 0.76 23.73
N SER A 141 2.09 1.18 22.57
CA SER A 141 2.92 0.31 21.73
C SER A 141 4.18 -0.21 22.44
N GLY A 142 4.84 0.62 23.25
CA GLY A 142 5.95 0.17 24.11
C GLY A 142 5.54 -0.92 25.11
N VAL A 143 4.38 -0.75 25.77
CA VAL A 143 3.84 -1.72 26.73
C VAL A 143 3.51 -3.06 26.05
N PHE A 144 2.98 -3.06 24.82
CA PHE A 144 2.70 -4.29 24.07
C PHE A 144 3.97 -5.09 23.76
N ASN A 145 5.04 -4.42 23.31
CA ASN A 145 6.33 -5.07 23.04
C ASN A 145 6.91 -5.71 24.32
N ILE A 146 6.79 -5.04 25.47
CA ILE A 146 7.27 -5.58 26.75
C ILE A 146 6.46 -6.82 27.15
N LEU A 147 5.13 -6.78 27.01
CA LEU A 147 4.27 -7.92 27.31
C LEU A 147 4.57 -9.13 26.41
N GLU A 148 4.83 -8.92 25.13
CA GLU A 148 5.21 -9.98 24.19
C GLU A 148 6.54 -10.66 24.58
N ILE A 149 7.54 -9.86 24.96
CA ILE A 149 8.84 -10.39 25.44
C ILE A 149 8.65 -11.17 26.75
N LEU A 150 7.89 -10.63 27.70
CA LEU A 150 7.60 -11.32 28.97
C LEU A 150 6.86 -12.65 28.74
N THR A 151 5.90 -12.68 27.83
CA THR A 151 5.20 -13.94 27.49
C THR A 151 6.14 -14.98 26.88
N SER A 152 7.11 -14.54 26.08
CA SER A 152 8.12 -15.41 25.47
C SER A 152 9.10 -15.97 26.51
N ILE A 153 9.49 -15.16 27.50
CA ILE A 153 10.34 -15.60 28.63
C ILE A 153 9.59 -16.59 29.52
N CYS A 154 8.31 -16.32 29.84
CA CYS A 154 7.47 -17.24 30.60
C CYS A 154 7.30 -18.59 29.90
N LEU A 155 7.15 -18.60 28.57
CA LEU A 155 7.10 -19.83 27.77
C LEU A 155 8.42 -20.62 27.89
N PHE A 156 9.56 -19.94 27.75
CA PHE A 156 10.87 -20.57 27.88
C PHE A 156 11.09 -21.17 29.28
N GLY A 157 10.67 -20.45 30.33
CA GLY A 157 10.70 -20.92 31.72
C GLY A 157 9.77 -22.12 31.99
N ALA A 158 8.56 -22.12 31.41
CA ALA A 158 7.62 -23.23 31.52
C ALA A 158 8.12 -24.49 30.78
N CYS A 159 8.70 -24.32 29.58
CA CYS A 159 9.33 -25.40 28.82
C CYS A 159 10.55 -25.98 29.54
N SER A 160 11.37 -25.13 30.18
CA SER A 160 12.59 -25.54 30.87
C SER A 160 12.32 -26.22 32.22
N SER A 161 11.27 -25.81 32.93
CA SER A 161 10.99 -26.29 34.30
C SER A 161 10.10 -27.53 34.39
N LYS A 162 9.53 -28.02 33.27
CA LYS A 162 8.56 -29.14 33.22
C LYS A 162 7.35 -28.97 34.17
N ASN A 163 7.13 -27.77 34.69
CA ASN A 163 6.11 -27.46 35.68
C ASN A 163 4.78 -27.16 35.00
N ARG A 164 3.82 -28.07 35.13
CA ARG A 164 2.46 -27.96 34.55
C ARG A 164 1.66 -26.76 35.09
N PHE A 165 2.02 -26.23 36.27
CA PHE A 165 1.34 -25.10 36.90
C PHE A 165 1.49 -23.77 36.13
N LEU A 166 2.57 -23.61 35.34
CA LEU A 166 2.80 -22.38 34.56
C LEU A 166 2.09 -22.36 33.20
N VAL A 167 1.55 -23.50 32.76
CA VAL A 167 0.87 -23.66 31.46
C VAL A 167 -0.49 -22.95 31.47
N LEU A 168 -1.20 -23.01 32.59
CA LEU A 168 -2.54 -22.44 32.74
C LEU A 168 -2.57 -20.91 32.65
N PRO A 169 -1.74 -20.15 33.41
CA PRO A 169 -1.68 -18.69 33.26
C PRO A 169 -1.14 -18.26 31.90
N TYR A 170 -0.20 -19.02 31.31
CA TYR A 170 0.29 -18.76 29.94
C TYR A 170 -0.84 -18.90 28.90
N LEU A 171 -1.63 -19.96 28.97
CA LEU A 171 -2.73 -20.21 28.04
C LEU A 171 -3.83 -19.16 28.15
N VAL A 172 -4.15 -18.73 29.38
CA VAL A 172 -5.09 -17.62 29.64
C VAL A 172 -4.58 -16.31 29.05
N LEU A 173 -3.31 -15.95 29.30
CA LEU A 173 -2.71 -14.72 28.78
C LEU A 173 -2.68 -14.72 27.24
N HIS A 174 -2.37 -15.87 26.63
CA HIS A 174 -2.33 -16.01 25.19
C HIS A 174 -3.72 -15.92 24.53
N ILE A 175 -4.77 -16.45 25.18
CA ILE A 175 -6.16 -16.29 24.71
C ILE A 175 -6.57 -14.81 24.74
N ILE A 176 -6.20 -14.08 25.80
CA ILE A 176 -6.49 -12.64 25.92
C ILE A 176 -5.77 -11.85 24.82
N LEU A 177 -4.48 -12.12 24.57
CA LEU A 177 -3.70 -11.48 23.51
C LEU A 177 -4.25 -11.77 22.10
N LEU A 178 -4.67 -13.01 21.85
CA LEU A 178 -5.32 -13.39 20.60
C LEU A 178 -6.65 -12.64 20.44
N GLY A 179 -7.49 -12.59 21.47
CA GLY A 179 -8.74 -11.84 21.45
C GLY A 179 -8.54 -10.35 21.17
N TYR A 180 -7.54 -9.73 21.79
CA TYR A 180 -7.18 -8.34 21.55
C TYR A 180 -6.72 -8.08 20.11
N SER A 181 -5.86 -8.95 19.59
CA SER A 181 -5.33 -8.87 18.21
C SER A 181 -6.45 -9.04 17.17
N LEU A 182 -7.34 -10.01 17.37
CA LEU A 182 -8.53 -10.21 16.55
C LEU A 182 -9.49 -9.02 16.63
N GLY A 183 -9.66 -8.41 17.81
CA GLY A 183 -10.47 -7.21 18.01
C GLY A 183 -9.93 -6.01 17.24
N ILE A 184 -8.63 -5.74 17.31
CA ILE A 184 -7.98 -4.69 16.51
C ILE A 184 -8.17 -4.98 15.01
N TYR A 185 -7.94 -6.20 14.56
CA TYR A 185 -8.12 -6.55 13.16
C TYR A 185 -9.57 -6.34 12.70
N PHE A 186 -10.54 -6.71 13.53
CA PHE A 186 -11.95 -6.45 13.27
C PHE A 186 -12.25 -4.95 13.18
N LEU A 187 -11.73 -4.13 14.10
CA LEU A 187 -11.86 -2.67 14.04
C LEU A 187 -11.26 -2.09 12.77
N ILE A 188 -10.07 -2.52 12.36
CA ILE A 188 -9.43 -2.08 11.12
C ILE A 188 -10.29 -2.46 9.91
N VAL A 189 -10.82 -3.69 9.86
CA VAL A 189 -11.66 -4.16 8.75
C VAL A 189 -12.97 -3.39 8.68
N VAL A 190 -13.65 -3.19 9.82
CA VAL A 190 -14.90 -2.41 9.89
C VAL A 190 -14.65 -0.96 9.52
N TYR A 191 -13.57 -0.36 10.01
CA TYR A 191 -13.17 1.00 9.67
C TYR A 191 -12.88 1.12 8.17
N SER A 192 -12.10 0.21 7.60
CA SER A 192 -11.80 0.18 6.17
C SER A 192 -13.07 0.01 5.31
N PHE A 193 -14.02 -0.80 5.77
CA PHE A 193 -15.30 -0.98 5.10
C PHE A 193 -16.18 0.27 5.20
N HIS A 194 -16.19 0.93 6.37
CA HIS A 194 -16.90 2.18 6.57
C HIS A 194 -16.33 3.31 5.70
N GLU A 195 -15.00 3.43 5.61
CA GLU A 195 -14.35 4.38 4.69
C GLU A 195 -14.66 4.05 3.23
N ALA A 196 -14.66 2.78 2.84
CA ALA A 196 -15.05 2.35 1.49
C ALA A 196 -16.53 2.62 1.16
N LEU A 197 -17.39 2.79 2.17
CA LEU A 197 -18.78 3.24 1.99
C LEU A 197 -18.92 4.77 2.02
N ARG A 198 -17.98 5.48 2.66
CA ARG A 198 -17.94 6.95 2.67
C ARG A 198 -17.40 7.51 1.35
N GLU A 199 -16.54 6.79 0.64
CA GLU A 199 -16.13 7.16 -0.70
C GLU A 199 -17.33 7.13 -1.66
N ASP A 200 -17.97 8.29 -1.81
CA ASP A 200 -18.99 8.54 -2.84
C ASP A 200 -18.42 8.14 -4.21
N PRO A 201 -19.08 7.24 -4.97
CA PRO A 201 -18.61 6.81 -6.29
C PRO A 201 -18.70 7.92 -7.36
N SER A 202 -19.04 9.15 -6.98
CA SER A 202 -19.22 10.27 -7.89
C SER A 202 -17.92 11.01 -8.22
N GLY A 203 -16.85 10.88 -7.42
CA GLY A 203 -15.55 11.50 -7.75
C GLY A 203 -15.59 13.01 -8.00
N VAL A 204 -16.62 13.72 -7.51
CA VAL A 204 -16.82 15.16 -7.82
C VAL A 204 -15.99 16.07 -6.91
N THR A 205 -15.38 15.55 -5.84
CA THR A 205 -14.70 16.38 -4.83
C THR A 205 -13.21 16.05 -4.68
N ALA A 206 -12.55 15.54 -5.73
CA ALA A 206 -11.10 15.69 -5.83
C ALA A 206 -10.84 17.13 -6.32
N GLY A 207 -10.38 17.99 -5.42
CA GLY A 207 -10.27 19.44 -5.59
C GLY A 207 -9.58 19.89 -6.87
N PHE A 208 -10.37 20.13 -7.92
CA PHE A 208 -9.97 20.96 -9.04
C PHE A 208 -10.45 22.39 -8.76
N LEU A 209 -9.50 23.31 -8.65
CA LEU A 209 -9.74 24.74 -8.74
C LEU A 209 -10.48 25.04 -10.06
N PRO A 210 -11.58 25.81 -10.05
CA PRO A 210 -12.17 26.29 -11.28
C PRO A 210 -11.21 27.27 -11.94
N ASP A 211 -10.82 26.94 -13.17
CA ASP A 211 -10.10 27.83 -14.08
C ASP A 211 -11.01 29.01 -14.42
N SER A 212 -10.71 30.17 -13.85
CA SER A 212 -11.39 31.43 -14.18
C SER A 212 -10.81 31.98 -15.48
N THR A 213 -11.32 31.51 -16.62
CA THR A 213 -11.26 32.25 -17.88
C THR A 213 -12.29 33.37 -17.86
N SER A 214 -11.86 34.58 -17.52
CA SER A 214 -12.54 35.83 -17.91
C SER A 214 -11.54 36.99 -17.90
N GLY A 215 -11.14 37.50 -19.07
CA GLY A 215 -10.28 38.68 -19.13
C GLY A 215 -9.77 39.05 -20.53
N SER A 216 -10.64 39.69 -21.31
CA SER A 216 -10.38 40.67 -22.38
C SER A 216 -9.24 40.45 -23.40
N ALA A 217 -9.63 40.27 -24.66
CA ALA A 217 -8.80 40.59 -25.81
C ALA A 217 -8.43 42.09 -25.86
N PRO A 218 -7.19 42.47 -26.17
CA PRO A 218 -6.89 43.85 -26.54
C PRO A 218 -7.19 44.08 -28.03
N VAL A 219 -8.02 45.09 -28.26
CA VAL A 219 -8.35 45.68 -29.56
C VAL A 219 -7.08 46.26 -30.18
N ALA A 220 -6.77 45.85 -31.41
CA ALA A 220 -5.79 46.52 -32.25
C ALA A 220 -6.38 47.85 -32.74
N ASN A 221 -5.78 48.97 -32.34
CA ASN A 221 -6.02 50.26 -32.98
C ASN A 221 -4.90 50.53 -33.98
N ILE A 222 -5.33 50.72 -35.23
CA ILE A 222 -4.61 51.33 -36.33
C ILE A 222 -4.73 52.84 -36.15
N VAL A 223 -3.61 53.55 -35.94
CA VAL A 223 -3.11 54.70 -36.71
C VAL A 223 -1.62 54.84 -36.37
#